data_AF-A0A8C5X9V1-F1
#
_entry.id   AF-A0A8C5X9V1-F1
#
_cell.length_a   1.000
_cell.length_b   1.000
_cell.length_c   1.000
_cell.angle_alpha   90.00
_cell.angle_beta   90.00
_cell.angle_gamma   90.00
#
_symmetry.space_group_name_H-M   'P 1'
#
loop_
_entity.id
_entity.type
_entity.pdbx_description
1 polymer ?
#
loop_
_entity_poly.entity_id
_entity_poly.type
_entity_poly.pdbx_seq_one_letter_code
_entity_poly.pdbx_strand_id
1 'polypeptide(L)'
;MTWLVLNLLGGTGADGSCGEPPEVRSQSVSAPQLSPEERLSPHMPGSLLCDACHAIAFQVGTGETASQKRGENPCGMLRPGGMLSESDYIEVLERSCSQDWESYGVLELDGEKRLSGPGLPSQQPLSVMVSGGLWPSRLSKMCHGYVGERGEAQIYGAHRRGPAALRQLLCHGDKRPCEQTVT
;
A
#
# COMPACT_ATOMS: atom_id res chain seq x y z
N MET A 1 11.52 60.80 51.70
CA MET A 1 12.25 59.78 52.49
C MET A 1 11.29 59.21 53.54
N THR A 2 11.51 57.94 53.93
CA THR A 2 10.84 57.13 54.99
C THR A 2 9.45 56.48 54.73
N TRP A 3 9.51 55.31 54.08
CA TRP A 3 9.08 53.94 54.46
C TRP A 3 7.84 53.63 55.35
N LEU A 4 7.11 52.61 54.85
CA LEU A 4 6.29 51.54 55.49
C LEU A 4 4.98 51.90 56.19
N VAL A 5 3.87 51.24 55.81
CA VAL A 5 3.42 50.00 56.50
C VAL A 5 2.61 49.09 55.54
N LEU A 6 3.00 47.82 55.50
CA LEU A 6 2.27 46.66 54.97
C LEU A 6 1.20 46.22 55.99
N ASN A 7 0.06 45.66 55.56
CA ASN A 7 -0.66 44.53 56.20
C ASN A 7 -2.01 44.31 55.48
N LEU A 8 -2.16 43.22 54.72
CA LEU A 8 -2.60 41.86 55.09
C LEU A 8 -4.14 41.71 55.18
N LEU A 9 -4.71 41.16 54.11
CA LEU A 9 -5.88 40.27 54.08
C LEU A 9 -5.51 39.22 53.02
N GLY A 10 -5.31 37.93 53.32
CA GLY A 10 -6.32 37.04 53.89
C GLY A 10 -7.02 36.34 52.73
N GLY A 11 -6.56 35.15 52.33
CA GLY A 11 -7.16 34.37 51.24
C GLY A 11 -6.64 32.94 51.23
N THR A 12 -7.54 32.03 51.55
CA THR A 12 -7.36 30.60 51.84
C THR A 12 -6.94 29.78 50.63
N GLY A 13 -6.28 28.64 50.90
CA GLY A 13 -5.73 27.75 49.90
C GLY A 13 -6.75 27.13 48.95
N ALA A 14 -6.21 26.71 47.80
CA ALA A 14 -6.70 25.60 47.01
C ALA A 14 -5.45 24.79 46.63
N ASP A 15 -5.31 23.65 47.27
CA ASP A 15 -4.35 22.60 46.95
C ASP A 15 -4.69 22.09 45.55
N GLY A 16 -4.02 22.65 44.54
CA GLY A 16 -4.13 22.22 43.15
C GLY A 16 -3.30 20.96 42.96
N SER A 17 -3.78 19.83 43.47
CA SER A 17 -3.24 18.52 43.12
C SER A 17 -3.36 18.34 41.61
N CYS A 18 -2.23 18.41 40.91
CA CYS A 18 -2.14 17.94 39.53
C CYS A 18 -2.47 16.45 39.56
N GLY A 19 -3.68 16.10 39.16
CA GLY A 19 -4.11 14.71 39.06
C GLY A 19 -3.07 13.89 38.30
N GLU A 20 -2.79 12.70 38.83
CA GLU A 20 -1.87 11.73 38.25
C GLU A 20 -2.14 11.60 36.75
N PRO A 21 -1.12 11.73 35.88
CA PRO A 21 -1.30 11.49 34.46
C PRO A 21 -1.87 10.08 34.29
N PRO A 22 -2.86 9.88 33.39
CA PRO A 22 -3.34 8.53 33.09
C PRO A 22 -2.14 7.66 32.74
N GLU A 23 -2.12 6.44 33.27
CA GLU A 23 -1.07 5.46 33.03
C GLU A 23 -0.89 5.30 31.50
N VAL A 24 0.14 5.95 30.95
CA VAL A 24 0.42 5.89 29.52
C VAL A 24 1.00 4.51 29.29
N ARG A 25 0.17 3.58 28.79
CA ARG A 25 0.66 2.29 28.28
C ARG A 25 1.60 2.59 27.10
N SER A 26 2.89 2.58 27.39
CA SER A 26 3.97 2.65 26.40
C SER A 26 3.92 1.39 25.54
N GLN A 27 3.22 1.45 24.41
CA GLN A 27 3.31 0.42 23.38
C GLN A 27 4.53 0.72 22.52
N SER A 28 5.55 -0.13 22.61
CA SER A 28 6.75 -0.01 21.78
C SER A 28 6.45 -0.50 20.37
N VAL A 29 6.42 0.41 19.40
CA VAL A 29 6.36 0.05 17.97
C VAL A 29 7.78 -0.21 17.49
N SER A 30 8.04 -1.42 17.00
CA SER A 30 9.36 -1.80 16.48
C SER A 30 9.36 -1.81 14.95
N ALA A 31 10.52 -1.47 14.37
CA ALA A 31 10.74 -1.61 12.94
C ALA A 31 10.86 -3.09 12.56
N PRO A 32 10.39 -3.48 11.37
CA PRO A 32 10.45 -4.86 10.88
C PRO A 32 11.90 -5.34 10.77
N GLN A 33 12.15 -6.58 11.20
CA GLN A 33 13.50 -7.13 11.19
C GLN A 33 13.83 -7.82 9.86
N LEU A 34 14.52 -7.12 8.95
CA LEU A 34 14.87 -7.69 7.64
C LEU A 34 16.02 -8.71 7.72
N SER A 35 15.83 -9.88 7.14
CA SER A 35 16.85 -10.92 6.95
C SER A 35 17.90 -10.49 5.90
N PRO A 36 19.07 -11.16 5.84
CA PRO A 36 20.09 -10.85 4.82
C PRO A 36 19.58 -11.01 3.39
N GLU A 37 18.76 -12.03 3.14
CA GLU A 37 18.12 -12.23 1.83
C GLU A 37 17.22 -11.04 1.49
N GLU A 38 16.37 -10.59 2.41
CA GLU A 38 15.47 -9.45 2.20
C GLU A 38 16.21 -8.12 2.04
N ARG A 39 17.45 -8.00 2.51
CA ARG A 39 18.27 -6.80 2.33
C ARG A 39 19.01 -6.76 1.00
N LEU A 40 19.33 -7.93 0.43
CA LEU A 40 20.29 -8.04 -0.68
C LEU A 40 19.70 -8.65 -1.95
N SER A 41 18.70 -9.52 -1.83
CA SER A 41 18.13 -10.25 -2.97
C SER A 41 17.33 -9.30 -3.89
N PRO A 42 17.51 -9.33 -5.21
CA PRO A 42 16.67 -8.56 -6.12
C PRO A 42 15.27 -9.19 -6.31
N HIS A 43 14.98 -10.32 -5.67
CA HIS A 43 13.71 -11.03 -5.79
C HIS A 43 12.77 -10.73 -4.63
N MET A 44 11.46 -10.81 -4.89
CA MET A 44 10.44 -10.69 -3.87
C MET A 44 10.50 -11.92 -2.94
N PRO A 45 10.59 -11.75 -1.61
CA PRO A 45 10.56 -12.85 -0.65
C PRO A 45 9.26 -13.65 -0.73
N GLY A 46 9.36 -14.96 -0.50
CA GLY A 46 8.23 -15.90 -0.61
C GLY A 46 6.99 -15.48 0.18
N SER A 47 7.17 -15.08 1.44
CA SER A 47 6.08 -14.64 2.34
C SER A 47 5.33 -13.40 1.85
N LEU A 48 5.95 -12.58 0.99
CA LEU A 48 5.38 -11.32 0.50
C LEU A 48 4.80 -11.44 -0.91
N LEU A 49 4.95 -12.58 -1.58
CA LEU A 49 4.53 -12.74 -2.98
C LEU A 49 3.02 -12.50 -3.15
N CYS A 50 2.18 -12.96 -2.22
CA CYS A 50 0.73 -12.80 -2.36
C CYS A 50 0.29 -11.34 -2.17
N ASP A 51 0.82 -10.66 -1.15
CA ASP A 51 0.55 -9.23 -0.96
C ASP A 51 1.09 -8.42 -2.17
N ALA A 52 2.29 -8.72 -2.66
CA ALA A 52 2.85 -8.08 -3.86
C ALA A 52 1.96 -8.28 -5.09
N CYS A 53 1.40 -9.48 -5.29
CA CYS A 53 0.48 -9.73 -6.38
C CYS A 53 -0.79 -8.86 -6.28
N HIS A 54 -1.36 -8.75 -5.09
CA HIS A 54 -2.54 -7.92 -4.87
C HIS A 54 -2.27 -6.43 -5.10
N ALA A 55 -1.10 -5.94 -4.69
CA ALA A 55 -0.65 -4.58 -4.98
C ALA A 55 -0.55 -4.34 -6.50
N ILE A 56 0.10 -5.25 -7.23
CA ILE A 56 0.25 -5.15 -8.69
C ILE A 56 -1.12 -5.17 -9.38
N ALA A 57 -2.00 -6.13 -9.01
CA ALA A 57 -3.33 -6.23 -9.57
C ALA A 57 -4.16 -4.96 -9.35
N PHE A 58 -4.02 -4.34 -8.18
CA PHE A 58 -4.66 -3.06 -7.89
C PHE A 58 -4.14 -1.95 -8.81
N GLN A 59 -2.82 -1.79 -8.93
CA GLN A 59 -2.21 -0.69 -9.68
C GLN A 59 -2.39 -0.81 -11.21
N VAL A 60 -2.41 -2.04 -11.72
CA VAL A 60 -2.79 -2.30 -13.12
C VAL A 60 -4.24 -1.87 -13.35
N GLY A 61 -5.17 -2.34 -12.52
CA GLY A 61 -6.59 -2.02 -12.68
C GLY A 61 -6.91 -0.52 -12.53
N THR A 62 -6.22 0.19 -11.63
CA THR A 62 -6.38 1.65 -11.48
C THR A 62 -5.85 2.40 -12.69
N GLY A 63 -4.69 2.01 -13.23
CA GLY A 63 -4.10 2.61 -14.44
C GLY A 63 -4.99 2.46 -15.68
N GLU A 64 -5.54 1.27 -15.89
CA GLU A 64 -6.47 0.99 -16.99
C GLU A 64 -7.79 1.77 -16.83
N THR A 65 -8.37 1.77 -15.62
CA THR A 65 -9.57 2.57 -15.33
C THR A 65 -9.35 4.06 -15.57
N ALA A 66 -8.21 4.60 -15.13
CA ALA A 66 -7.89 6.02 -15.30
C ALA A 66 -7.73 6.38 -16.79
N SER A 67 -7.12 5.50 -17.58
CA SER A 67 -6.90 5.71 -19.01
C SER A 67 -8.20 5.62 -19.81
N GLN A 68 -9.10 4.70 -19.45
CA GLN A 68 -10.43 4.63 -20.04
C GLN A 68 -11.22 5.93 -19.82
N LYS A 69 -11.18 6.48 -18.60
CA LYS A 69 -11.83 7.77 -18.28
C LYS A 69 -11.23 8.95 -19.05
N ARG A 70 -9.91 8.98 -19.26
CA ARG A 70 -9.25 10.04 -20.06
C ARG A 70 -9.61 9.97 -21.54
N GLY A 71 -9.99 8.80 -22.04
CA GLY A 71 -10.49 8.62 -23.41
C GLY A 71 -11.95 9.06 -23.60
N GLU A 72 -12.67 9.42 -22.53
CA GLU A 72 -14.03 9.98 -22.61
C GLU A 72 -13.97 11.40 -23.21
N ASN A 73 -14.84 11.69 -24.17
CA ASN A 73 -14.94 13.03 -24.73
C ASN A 73 -15.60 13.99 -23.70
N PRO A 74 -15.47 15.33 -23.85
CA PRO A 74 -16.02 16.30 -22.88
C PRO A 74 -17.55 16.27 -22.71
N CYS A 75 -18.28 15.49 -23.51
CA CYS A 75 -19.71 15.23 -23.33
C CYS A 75 -19.99 13.98 -22.47
N GLY A 76 -18.97 13.37 -21.86
CA GLY A 76 -19.10 12.13 -21.07
C GLY A 76 -19.48 10.91 -21.90
N MET A 77 -19.46 11.01 -23.24
CA MET A 77 -19.65 9.86 -24.10
C MET A 77 -18.30 9.16 -24.27
N LEU A 78 -18.20 7.96 -23.71
CA LEU A 78 -17.15 7.00 -24.03
C LEU A 78 -17.00 6.92 -25.56
N ARG A 79 -15.77 6.82 -26.07
CA ARG A 79 -15.53 6.43 -27.47
C ARG A 79 -16.39 5.20 -27.81
N PRO A 80 -16.91 5.07 -29.05
CA PRO A 80 -17.70 3.89 -29.43
C PRO A 80 -16.98 2.61 -29.00
N GLY A 81 -17.55 1.89 -28.04
CA GLY A 81 -16.99 0.66 -27.48
C GLY A 81 -16.37 0.73 -26.08
N GLY A 82 -16.08 1.91 -25.50
CA GLY A 82 -15.54 2.04 -24.13
C GLY A 82 -14.24 1.26 -23.85
N MET A 83 -13.57 0.82 -24.92
CA MET A 83 -12.39 -0.03 -24.90
C MET A 83 -11.16 0.78 -25.33
N LEU A 84 -10.08 0.61 -24.59
CA LEU A 84 -8.73 0.96 -25.01
C LEU A 84 -8.37 0.17 -26.26
N SER A 85 -7.65 0.83 -27.19
CA SER A 85 -7.01 0.14 -28.30
C SER A 85 -5.84 -0.72 -27.80
N GLU A 86 -5.30 -1.58 -28.67
CA GLU A 86 -4.14 -2.41 -28.34
C GLU A 86 -2.92 -1.59 -27.91
N SER A 87 -2.58 -0.56 -28.66
CA SER A 87 -1.50 0.35 -28.28
C SER A 87 -1.76 1.02 -26.93
N ASP A 88 -3.00 1.42 -26.66
CA ASP A 88 -3.34 2.13 -25.42
C ASP A 88 -3.20 1.22 -24.20
N TYR A 89 -3.77 0.00 -24.22
CA TYR A 89 -3.68 -0.87 -23.04
C TYR A 89 -2.25 -1.39 -22.83
N ILE A 90 -1.46 -1.60 -23.89
CA ILE A 90 -0.04 -1.96 -23.76
C ILE A 90 0.73 -0.84 -23.05
N GLU A 91 0.56 0.40 -23.50
CA GLU A 91 1.23 1.56 -22.89
C GLU A 91 0.82 1.75 -21.42
N VAL A 92 -0.45 1.53 -21.11
CA VAL A 92 -0.95 1.59 -19.74
C VAL A 92 -0.32 0.53 -18.86
N LEU A 93 -0.23 -0.71 -19.33
CA LEU A 93 0.39 -1.80 -18.57
C LEU A 93 1.89 -1.55 -18.32
N GLU A 94 2.62 -1.08 -19.33
CA GLU A 94 4.03 -0.71 -19.20
C GLU A 94 4.23 0.40 -18.17
N ARG A 95 3.39 1.45 -18.24
CA ARG A 95 3.41 2.56 -17.27
C ARG A 95 3.05 2.10 -15.87
N SER A 96 2.02 1.25 -15.71
CA SER A 96 1.61 0.71 -14.41
C SER A 96 2.73 -0.10 -13.75
N CYS A 97 3.55 -0.83 -14.52
CA CYS A 97 4.70 -1.57 -13.97
C CYS A 97 5.92 -0.67 -13.69
N SER A 98 6.09 0.41 -14.43
CA SER A 98 7.22 1.35 -14.31
C SER A 98 6.93 2.56 -13.40
N GLN A 99 5.77 2.59 -12.75
CA GLN A 99 5.38 3.69 -11.87
C GLN A 99 6.26 3.75 -10.61
N ASP A 100 6.06 4.82 -9.84
CA ASP A 100 6.66 4.93 -8.52
C ASP A 100 5.99 3.98 -7.52
N TRP A 101 6.79 3.07 -6.95
CA TRP A 101 6.38 2.07 -5.98
C TRP A 101 6.79 2.43 -4.53
N GLU A 102 7.29 3.64 -4.28
CA GLU A 102 7.73 4.11 -2.95
C GLU A 102 6.61 4.15 -1.89
N SER A 103 5.35 4.19 -2.33
CA SER A 103 4.19 4.07 -1.43
C SER A 103 3.99 2.67 -0.84
N TYR A 104 4.77 1.69 -1.30
CA TYR A 104 4.77 0.33 -0.78
C TYR A 104 5.98 0.07 0.10
N GLY A 105 5.77 -0.70 1.15
CA GLY A 105 6.82 -1.08 2.07
C GLY A 105 6.44 -2.30 2.89
N VAL A 106 7.40 -2.77 3.69
CA VAL A 106 7.21 -3.92 4.57
C VAL A 106 7.01 -3.43 5.98
N LEU A 107 6.07 -4.06 6.68
CA LEU A 107 5.86 -3.91 8.11
C LEU A 107 5.77 -5.30 8.75
N GLU A 108 5.85 -5.36 10.07
CA GLU A 108 5.75 -6.59 10.84
C GLU A 108 4.53 -6.51 11.75
N LEU A 109 3.67 -7.55 11.71
CA LEU A 109 2.47 -7.69 12.52
C LEU A 109 2.50 -9.06 13.16
N ASP A 110 2.42 -9.11 14.48
CA ASP A 110 2.38 -10.37 15.23
C ASP A 110 3.56 -11.31 14.88
N GLY A 111 4.73 -10.73 14.56
CA GLY A 111 5.94 -11.46 14.14
C GLY A 111 5.99 -11.84 12.65
N GLU A 112 4.92 -11.57 11.89
CA GLU A 112 4.81 -11.86 10.47
C GLU A 112 5.00 -10.61 9.62
N LYS A 113 5.85 -10.72 8.59
CA LYS A 113 6.11 -9.60 7.68
C LYS A 113 5.05 -9.55 6.60
N ARG A 114 4.48 -8.37 6.40
CA ARG A 114 3.44 -8.10 5.41
C ARG A 114 3.82 -6.91 4.55
N LEU A 115 3.43 -6.96 3.28
CA LEU A 115 3.53 -5.78 2.42
C LEU A 115 2.35 -4.85 2.76
N SER A 116 2.61 -3.55 2.74
CA SER A 116 1.62 -2.50 2.97
C SER A 116 1.70 -1.46 1.88
N GLY A 117 0.57 -0.83 1.59
CA GLY A 117 0.41 0.18 0.54
C GLY A 117 -0.97 0.13 -0.12
N PRO A 118 -1.21 0.96 -1.15
CA PRO A 118 -2.50 1.04 -1.84
C PRO A 118 -2.98 -0.32 -2.38
N GLY A 119 -4.26 -0.63 -2.18
CA GLY A 119 -4.87 -1.88 -2.65
C GLY A 119 -4.65 -3.10 -1.75
N LEU A 120 -3.91 -2.94 -0.64
CA LEU A 120 -3.73 -3.95 0.40
C LEU A 120 -4.59 -3.62 1.63
N PRO A 121 -4.94 -4.62 2.45
CA PRO A 121 -5.68 -4.38 3.68
C PRO A 121 -4.95 -3.37 4.56
N SER A 122 -5.69 -2.42 5.12
CA SER A 122 -5.13 -1.47 6.08
C SER A 122 -4.63 -2.25 7.29
N GLN A 123 -3.34 -2.11 7.58
CA GLN A 123 -2.72 -2.73 8.74
C GLN A 123 -2.80 -1.79 9.96
N GLN A 124 -2.53 -2.33 11.15
CA GLN A 124 -2.76 -1.70 12.46
C GLN A 124 -2.27 -0.23 12.53
N PRO A 125 -2.98 0.67 13.26
CA PRO A 125 -2.70 2.11 13.28
C PRO A 125 -1.35 2.49 13.89
N LEU A 126 -0.67 1.56 14.57
CA LEU A 126 0.63 1.74 15.22
C LEU A 126 1.62 0.71 14.68
N SER A 127 2.09 0.90 13.46
CA SER A 127 3.14 0.08 12.84
C SER A 127 4.16 0.95 12.11
N VAL A 128 5.43 0.54 12.13
CA VAL A 128 6.49 1.17 11.34
C VAL A 128 6.63 0.40 10.04
N MET A 129 6.47 1.09 8.92
CA MET A 129 6.71 0.56 7.59
C MET A 129 8.07 1.02 7.07
N VAL A 130 8.82 0.09 6.48
CA VAL A 130 10.05 0.37 5.74
C VAL A 130 9.75 0.32 4.25
N SER A 131 9.68 1.49 3.61
CA SER A 131 9.52 1.64 2.16
C SER A 131 10.87 1.88 1.46
N GLY A 132 10.85 1.94 0.13
CA GLY A 132 12.03 2.22 -0.70
C GLY A 132 13.05 1.08 -0.76
N GLY A 133 14.30 1.42 -1.05
CA GLY A 133 15.38 0.44 -1.21
C GLY A 133 15.10 -0.53 -2.36
N LEU A 134 15.08 -1.84 -2.09
CA LEU A 134 14.84 -2.86 -3.11
C LEU A 134 13.35 -3.11 -3.37
N TRP A 135 12.43 -2.64 -2.52
CA TRP A 135 11.00 -2.94 -2.64
C TRP A 135 10.39 -2.42 -3.95
N PRO A 136 10.66 -1.16 -4.37
CA PRO A 136 10.16 -0.66 -5.66
C PRO A 136 10.62 -1.50 -6.85
N SER A 137 11.91 -1.83 -6.89
CA SER A 137 12.49 -2.62 -7.98
C SER A 137 11.91 -4.04 -8.02
N ARG A 138 11.69 -4.67 -6.85
CA ARG A 138 11.06 -5.99 -6.74
C ARG A 138 9.64 -5.99 -7.30
N LEU A 139 8.83 -5.00 -6.92
CA LEU A 139 7.44 -4.86 -7.38
C LEU A 139 7.37 -4.60 -8.89
N SER A 140 8.18 -3.68 -9.39
CA SER A 140 8.27 -3.40 -10.83
C SER A 140 8.68 -4.64 -11.63
N LYS A 141 9.75 -5.33 -11.21
CA LYS A 141 10.22 -6.57 -11.86
C LYS A 141 9.16 -7.65 -11.87
N MET A 142 8.46 -7.84 -10.75
CA MET A 142 7.38 -8.83 -10.63
C MET A 142 6.17 -8.47 -11.50
N CYS A 143 5.82 -7.18 -11.59
CA CYS A 143 4.77 -6.69 -12.49
C CYS A 143 5.10 -7.00 -13.96
N HIS A 144 6.30 -6.64 -14.42
CA HIS A 144 6.75 -6.97 -15.77
C HIS A 144 6.79 -8.48 -16.03
N GLY A 145 7.19 -9.27 -15.02
CA GLY A 145 7.11 -10.73 -15.08
C GLY A 145 5.69 -11.22 -15.34
N TYR A 146 4.69 -10.69 -14.64
CA TYR A 146 3.28 -11.04 -14.87
C TYR A 146 2.77 -10.65 -16.24
N VAL A 147 3.09 -9.44 -16.70
CA VAL A 147 2.71 -8.98 -18.04
C VAL A 147 3.30 -9.89 -19.10
N GLY A 148 4.60 -10.19 -19.02
CA GLY A 148 5.27 -11.08 -19.97
C GLY A 148 4.76 -12.53 -19.92
N GLU A 149 4.40 -13.04 -18.75
CA GLU A 149 3.90 -14.42 -18.60
C GLU A 149 2.45 -14.60 -19.05
N ARG A 150 1.59 -13.58 -18.87
CA ARG A 150 0.14 -13.68 -19.16
C ARG A 150 -0.24 -13.07 -20.50
N GLY A 151 0.52 -12.09 -20.96
CA GLY A 151 0.19 -11.29 -22.13
C GLY A 151 -0.80 -10.18 -21.80
N GLU A 152 -0.55 -9.03 -22.41
CA GLU A 152 -1.26 -7.77 -22.23
C GLU A 152 -2.76 -7.92 -22.54
N ALA A 153 -3.09 -8.59 -23.65
CA ALA A 153 -4.47 -8.81 -24.07
C ALA A 153 -5.28 -9.64 -23.05
N GLN A 154 -4.67 -10.64 -22.39
CA GLN A 154 -5.36 -11.43 -21.37
C GLN A 154 -5.58 -10.62 -20.10
N ILE A 155 -4.59 -9.82 -19.70
CA ILE A 155 -4.67 -8.93 -18.54
C ILE A 155 -5.78 -7.90 -18.74
N TYR A 156 -5.75 -7.18 -19.87
CA TYR A 156 -6.79 -6.21 -20.20
C TYR A 156 -8.17 -6.86 -20.29
N GLY A 157 -8.26 -8.04 -20.91
CA GLY A 157 -9.50 -8.82 -20.94
C GLY A 157 -10.03 -9.18 -19.55
N ALA A 158 -9.15 -9.49 -18.59
CA ALA A 158 -9.52 -9.76 -17.21
C ALA A 158 -9.93 -8.50 -16.44
N HIS A 159 -9.20 -7.38 -16.62
CA HIS A 159 -9.58 -6.08 -16.07
C HIS A 159 -10.99 -5.68 -16.49
N ARG A 160 -11.34 -5.88 -17.77
CA ARG A 160 -12.68 -5.61 -18.29
C ARG A 160 -13.79 -6.44 -17.65
N ARG A 161 -13.47 -7.62 -17.10
CA ARG A 161 -14.41 -8.45 -16.33
C ARG A 161 -14.48 -8.03 -14.86
N GLY A 162 -13.61 -7.13 -14.43
CA GLY A 162 -13.61 -6.51 -13.11
C GLY A 162 -12.38 -6.86 -12.26
N PRO A 163 -12.18 -6.15 -11.14
CA PRO A 163 -11.00 -6.30 -10.28
C PRO A 163 -10.78 -7.72 -9.75
N ALA A 164 -11.86 -8.46 -9.47
CA ALA A 164 -11.77 -9.84 -8.99
C ALA A 164 -11.22 -10.79 -10.07
N ALA A 165 -11.63 -10.63 -11.33
CA ALA A 165 -11.14 -11.44 -12.44
C ALA A 165 -9.66 -11.14 -12.74
N LEU A 166 -9.25 -9.87 -12.64
CA LEU A 166 -7.85 -9.47 -12.76
C LEU A 166 -6.99 -10.09 -11.64
N ARG A 167 -7.44 -9.98 -10.38
CA ARG A 167 -6.76 -10.64 -9.23
C ARG A 167 -6.68 -12.15 -9.41
N GLN A 168 -7.74 -12.79 -9.89
CA GLN A 168 -7.73 -14.23 -10.16
C GLN A 168 -6.66 -14.62 -11.19
N LEU A 169 -6.58 -13.88 -12.31
CA LEU A 169 -5.61 -14.14 -13.37
C LEU A 169 -4.16 -13.97 -12.88
N LEU A 170 -3.91 -12.92 -12.09
CA LEU A 170 -2.57 -12.57 -11.63
C LEU A 170 -2.12 -13.40 -10.43
N CYS A 171 -3.01 -13.69 -9.47
CA CYS A 171 -2.61 -14.16 -8.15
C CYS A 171 -2.92 -15.63 -7.85
N HIS A 172 -3.73 -16.32 -8.64
CA HIS A 172 -4.15 -17.70 -8.37
C HIS A 172 -3.90 -18.65 -9.56
N GLY A 173 -3.61 -19.93 -9.28
CA GLY A 173 -3.30 -20.98 -10.27
C GLY A 173 -2.06 -21.82 -9.91
N ASP A 174 -1.71 -22.81 -10.76
CA ASP A 174 -0.75 -23.90 -10.46
C ASP A 174 0.70 -23.49 -10.14
N LYS A 175 1.03 -22.20 -10.20
CA LYS A 175 2.36 -21.64 -9.89
C LYS A 175 2.28 -20.26 -9.24
N ARG A 176 1.16 -19.94 -8.60
CA ARG A 176 0.87 -18.56 -8.20
C ARG A 176 1.07 -18.30 -6.69
N PRO A 177 1.35 -17.03 -6.32
CA PRO A 177 1.70 -16.67 -4.95
C PRO A 177 0.65 -16.95 -3.88
N CYS A 178 -0.63 -16.89 -4.26
CA CYS A 178 -1.72 -17.00 -3.32
C CYS A 178 -2.33 -18.40 -3.47
N GLU A 179 -2.08 -19.25 -2.48
CA GLU A 179 -2.89 -20.46 -2.32
C GLU A 179 -4.36 -20.07 -2.20
N GLN A 180 -5.25 -20.87 -2.79
CA GLN A 180 -6.68 -20.69 -2.63
C GLN A 180 -7.00 -21.01 -1.17
N THR A 181 -7.04 -20.00 -0.30
CA THR A 181 -7.60 -20.18 1.02
C THR A 181 -9.12 -20.32 0.85
N VAL A 182 -9.55 -21.56 0.61
CA VAL A 182 -10.95 -21.95 0.76
C VAL A 182 -11.26 -21.78 2.25
N THR A 183 -12.18 -20.88 2.57
CA THR A 183 -12.90 -20.87 3.85
C THR A 183 -14.38 -20.68 3.53
#